data_AF-A0A151RUF8-F1
#
_entry.id   AF-A0A151RUF8-F1
#
_cell.length_a   1.000
_cell.length_b   1.000
_cell.length_c   1.000
_cell.angle_alpha   90.00
_cell.angle_beta   90.00
_cell.angle_gamma   90.00
#
_symmetry.space_group_name_H-M   'P 1'
#
loop_
_entity.id
_entity.type
_entity.pdbx_description
1 polymer ?
#
loop_
_entity_poly.entity_id
_entity_poly.type
_entity_poly.pdbx_seq_one_letter_code
_entity_poly.pdbx_strand_id
1 'polypeptide(L)' 'MMEMMGFPLKWRKWIAECVSSTRISVLLNGSPSGEFGVGKGLRQGDFLAPFLFLIVAECLNALMSKVVECHVFSGYSVGH' A
#
# COMPACT_ATOMS: atom_id res chain seq x y z
N MET A 1 2.41 -0.75 10.98
CA MET A 1 1.43 0.25 10.48
C MET A 1 0.02 -0.11 10.91
N MET A 2 -0.66 -1.07 10.25
CA MET A 2 -2.03 -1.47 10.64
C MET A 2 -2.15 -1.93 12.10
N GLU A 3 -1.10 -2.54 12.65
CA GLU A 3 -1.02 -2.87 14.09
C GLU A 3 -1.11 -1.64 15.00
N MET A 4 -0.40 -0.56 14.66
CA MET A 4 -0.39 0.68 15.43
C MET A 4 -1.72 1.43 15.31
N MET A 5 -2.45 1.23 14.22
CA MET A 5 -3.81 1.75 14.02
C MET A 5 -4.89 0.88 14.69
N GLY A 6 -4.52 -0.19 15.40
CA GLY A 6 -5.46 -1.04 16.14
C GLY A 6 -6.20 -2.09 15.30
N PHE A 7 -5.76 -2.36 14.06
CA PHE A 7 -6.42 -3.38 13.24
C PHE A 7 -6.22 -4.79 13.82
N PRO A 8 -7.29 -5.61 13.91
CA PRO A 8 -7.19 -6.98 14.42
C PRO A 8 -6.20 -7.84 13.62
N LEU A 9 -5.51 -8.75 14.32
CA LEU A 9 -4.55 -9.66 13.70
C LEU A 9 -5.15 -10.46 12.54
N LYS A 10 -6.41 -10.89 12.66
CA LYS A 10 -7.12 -11.63 11.61
C LYS A 10 -7.23 -10.80 10.32
N TRP A 11 -7.59 -9.53 10.45
CA TRP A 11 -7.76 -8.63 9.32
C TRP A 11 -6.41 -8.33 8.65
N ARG A 12 -5.37 -8.10 9.44
CA ARG A 12 -3.99 -7.94 8.95
C ARG A 12 -3.51 -9.16 8.17
N LYS A 13 -3.82 -10.38 8.63
CA LYS A 13 -3.48 -11.62 7.93
C LYS A 13 -4.17 -11.71 6.57
N TRP A 14 -5.47 -11.38 6.50
CA TRP A 14 -6.19 -11.36 5.22
C TRP A 14 -5.57 -10.39 4.21
N ILE A 15 -5.27 -9.17 4.65
CA ILE A 15 -4.60 -8.19 3.78
C ILE A 15 -3.21 -8.68 3.36
N ALA A 16 -2.43 -9.28 4.27
CA ALA A 16 -1.13 -9.83 3.93
C ALA A 16 -1.21 -10.90 2.84
N GLU A 17 -2.18 -11.81 2.92
CA GLU A 17 -2.44 -12.82 1.89
C GLU A 17 -2.87 -12.20 0.54
N CYS A 18 -3.75 -11.20 0.55
CA CYS A 18 -4.17 -10.49 -0.67
C CYS A 18 -2.98 -9.83 -1.39
N VAL A 19 -2.04 -9.26 -0.64
CA VAL A 19 -0.89 -8.53 -1.20
C VAL A 19 0.24 -9.50 -1.60
N SER A 20 0.44 -10.61 -0.88
CA SER A 20 1.57 -11.54 -1.08
C SER A 20 1.34 -12.59 -2.18
N SER A 21 0.10 -12.99 -2.42
CA SER A 21 -0.24 -14.14 -3.28
C SER A 21 -0.45 -13.79 -4.77
N THR A 22 -0.09 -12.57 -5.17
CA THR A 22 -0.42 -12.06 -6.51
C THR A 22 0.49 -12.67 -7.59
N ARG A 23 -0.02 -13.67 -8.32
CA ARG A 23 0.51 -14.08 -9.64
C ARG A 23 -0.22 -13.36 -10.76
N ILE A 24 0.43 -13.06 -11.86
CA ILE A 24 -0.24 -12.47 -13.04
C ILE A 24 0.20 -13.18 -14.31
N SER A 25 -0.69 -13.19 -15.29
CA SER A 25 -0.38 -13.45 -16.70
C SER A 25 -0.74 -12.22 -17.51
N VAL A 26 0.00 -11.97 -18.58
CA VAL A 26 -0.23 -10.84 -19.48
C VAL A 26 -0.80 -11.39 -20.78
N LEU A 27 -1.86 -10.76 -21.29
CA LEU A 27 -2.42 -11.11 -22.60
C LEU A 27 -1.53 -10.53 -23.71
N LEU A 28 -0.95 -11.41 -24.52
CA LEU A 28 -0.21 -11.07 -25.73
C LEU A 28 -1.06 -11.46 -26.94
N ASN A 29 -1.54 -10.47 -27.69
CA ASN A 29 -2.43 -10.68 -28.86
C ASN A 29 -3.67 -11.55 -28.53
N GLY A 30 -4.24 -11.38 -27.33
CA GLY A 30 -5.40 -12.14 -26.86
C GLY A 30 -5.06 -13.51 -26.25
N SER A 31 -3.81 -13.96 -26.31
CA SER A 31 -3.35 -15.21 -25.71
C SER A 31 -2.62 -14.95 -24.38
N PRO A 32 -2.96 -15.64 -23.28
CA PRO A 32 -2.29 -15.45 -22.00
C PRO A 32 -0.84 -15.97 -22.04
N SER A 33 0.08 -15.18 -21.48
CA SER A 33 1.43 -15.62 -21.17
C SER A 33 1.44 -16.63 -20.02
N GLY A 34 2.60 -17.25 -19.77
CA GLY A 34 2.83 -17.96 -18.51
C GLY A 34 2.65 -17.04 -17.29
N GLU A 35 2.21 -17.62 -16.17
CA GLU A 35 2.07 -16.89 -14.91
C GLU A 35 3.43 -16.62 -14.27
N PHE A 36 3.57 -15.44 -13.67
CA PHE A 36 4.72 -15.08 -12.85
C PHE A 36 4.30 -14.34 -11.59
N GLY A 37 5.13 -14.44 -10.54
CA GLY A 37 4.90 -13.74 -9.28
C GLY A 37 5.16 -12.25 -9.39
N VAL A 38 4.30 -11.43 -8.79
CA VAL A 38 4.49 -9.98 -8.71
C VAL A 38 5.20 -9.65 -7.39
N GLY A 39 6.40 -9.07 -7.48
CA GLY A 39 7.19 -8.73 -6.29
C GLY A 39 6.72 -7.47 -5.56
N LYS A 40 6.09 -6.53 -6.28
CA LYS A 40 5.56 -5.26 -5.73
C LYS A 40 4.34 -4.81 -6.52
N GLY A 41 3.38 -4.22 -5.82
CA GLY A 41 2.16 -3.65 -6.40
C GLY A 41 0.94 -4.54 -6.21
N LEU A 42 -0.23 -3.94 -6.43
CA LEU A 42 -1.53 -4.61 -6.40
C LEU A 42 -2.03 -4.82 -7.83
N ARG A 43 -2.91 -5.80 -8.03
CA ARG A 43 -3.55 -5.97 -9.34
C ARG A 43 -4.37 -4.73 -9.67
N GLN A 44 -4.26 -4.25 -10.90
CA GLN A 44 -5.13 -3.17 -11.38
C GLN A 44 -6.58 -3.68 -11.35
N GLY A 45 -7.50 -2.86 -10.81
CA GLY A 45 -8.88 -3.28 -10.59
C GLY A 45 -9.12 -4.08 -9.31
N ASP A 46 -8.11 -4.24 -8.44
CA ASP A 46 -8.33 -4.78 -7.10
C ASP A 46 -9.13 -3.78 -6.26
N PHE A 47 -10.29 -4.23 -5.76
CA PHE A 47 -11.17 -3.44 -4.91
C PHE A 47 -10.52 -3.00 -3.59
N LEU A 48 -9.46 -3.70 -3.14
CA LEU A 48 -8.72 -3.35 -1.93
C LEU A 48 -7.70 -2.22 -2.14
N ALA A 49 -7.25 -1.98 -3.38
CA ALA A 49 -6.17 -1.04 -3.64
C ALA A 49 -6.46 0.41 -3.20
N PRO A 50 -7.66 0.98 -3.46
CA PRO A 50 -7.98 2.33 -2.97
C PRO A 50 -7.98 2.42 -1.44
N PHE A 51 -8.49 1.38 -0.77
CA PHE A 51 -8.56 1.36 0.70
C PHE A 51 -7.17 1.26 1.33
N LEU A 52 -6.33 0.38 0.79
CA LEU A 52 -4.95 0.23 1.24
C LEU A 52 -4.12 1.50 1.01
N PHE A 53 -4.36 2.20 -0.10
CA PHE A 53 -3.73 3.49 -0.36
C PHE A 53 -4.08 4.53 0.72
N LEU A 54 -5.36 4.64 1.09
CA LEU A 54 -5.80 5.56 2.14
C LEU A 54 -5.17 5.24 3.50
N ILE A 55 -5.11 3.96 3.88
CA ILE A 55 -4.46 3.54 5.13
C ILE A 55 -2.99 3.98 5.12
N VAL A 56 -2.27 3.74 4.03
CA VAL A 56 -0.85 4.10 3.94
C VAL A 56 -0.67 5.62 3.96
N ALA A 57 -1.50 6.36 3.23
CA ALA A 57 -1.44 7.82 3.16
C ALA A 57 -1.71 8.48 4.52
N GLU A 58 -2.77 8.07 5.22
CA GLU A 58 -3.12 8.60 6.54
C GLU A 58 -2.00 8.34 7.56
N CYS A 59 -1.44 7.14 7.50
CA CYS A 59 -0.43 6.73 8.44
C CYS A 59 0.94 7.38 8.14
N LEU A 60 1.25 7.62 6.85
CA LEU A 60 2.38 8.46 6.45
C LEU A 60 2.20 9.89 6.94
N ASN A 61 1.00 10.47 6.82
CA ASN A 61 0.68 11.80 7.31
C ASN A 61 0.89 11.93 8.84
N ALA A 62 0.42 10.93 9.60
CA ALA A 62 0.64 10.87 11.05
C ALA A 62 2.13 10.77 11.42
N LEU A 63 2.89 9.94 10.71
CA LEU A 63 4.34 9.82 10.90
C LEU A 63 5.06 11.14 10.59
N MET A 64 4.73 11.77 9.46
CA MET A 64 5.33 13.06 9.08
C MET A 64 5.03 14.16 10.09
N SER A 65 3.78 14.23 10.57
CA SER A 65 3.37 15.17 11.62
C SER A 65 4.21 14.97 12.89
N LYS A 66 4.43 13.71 13.30
CA LYS A 66 5.26 13.39 14.47
C LYS A 66 6.72 13.80 14.28
N VAL A 67 7.28 13.57 13.10
CA VAL A 67 8.68 13.91 12.80
C VAL A 67 8.87 15.44 12.76
N VAL A 68 7.86 16.20 12.32
CA VAL A 68 7.85 17.67 12.38
C VAL A 68 7.75 18.16 13.83
N GLU A 69 6.85 17.61 14.64
CA GLU A 69 6.74 17.92 16.08
C GLU A 69 8.05 17.68 16.83
N CYS A 70 8.76 16.60 16.49
CA CYS A 70 10.04 16.26 17.10
C CYS A 70 11.23 17.08 16.54
N HIS A 71 10.98 18.07 15.67
CA HIS A 71 12.01 18.87 15.00
C HIS A 71 13.07 18.05 14.24
N VAL A 72 12.74 16.82 13.84
CA VAL A 72 13.61 15.95 13.04
C VAL A 72 13.51 16.28 11.54
N PHE A 73 12.37 16.85 11.13
CA PHE A 73 12.13 17.32 9.77
C PHE A 73 11.50 18.70 9.81
N SER A 74 11.98 19.61 8.97
CA SER A 74 11.34 20.89 8.71
C SER A 74 10.79 20.88 7.29
N GLY A 75 9.51 21.22 7.14
CA GLY A 75 8.92 21.41 5.82
C GLY A 75 9.59 22.56 5.07
N TYR A 76 9.46 22.53 3.74
CA TYR A 76 9.89 23.61 2.86
C TYR A 76 8.64 24.23 2.20
N SER A 77 8.49 25.54 2.31
CA SER A 77 7.36 26.24 1.68
C SER A 77 7.65 26.46 0.20
N VAL A 78 6.76 25.99 -0.66
CA VAL A 78 6.82 26.22 -2.11
C VAL A 78 5.67 27.14 -2.50
N GLY A 79 5.98 28.39 -2.79
CA GLY A 79 4.98 29.43 -3.09
C GLY A 79 4.63 30.30 -1.87
N HIS A 80 4.20 31.53 -2.16
CA HIS A 80 3.76 32.55 -1.20
C HIS A 80 2.38 32.23 -0.60
#